data_AF-A0A7W6H8N9-F1
#
_entry.id   AF-A0A7W6H8N9-F1
#
_cell.length_a   1.000
_cell.length_b   1.000
_cell.length_c   1.000
_cell.angle_alpha   90.00
_cell.angle_beta   90.00
_cell.angle_gamma   90.00
#
_symmetry.space_group_name_H-M   'P 1'
#
loop_
_entity.id
_entity.type
_entity.pdbx_description
1 polymer ?
#
loop_
_entity_poly.entity_id
_entity_poly.type
_entity_poly.pdbx_seq_one_letter_code
_entity_poly.pdbx_strand_id
1 'polypeptide(L)'
;MVLAIIALIGTLVGPRVLGYIGTAKSDTAATQIRNLSNAVELFYLDVGAYPDDEAQLKALLEPLSAAGWNGPYLKTAASLIDPWGRTYRYKSADGQFVISTLGRDDKPGGTGEDADLLSDTR
;
A
#
# COMPACT_ATOMS: atom_id res chain seq x y z
N MET A 1 -49.35 28.59 -23.59
CA MET A 1 -47.89 28.80 -23.68
C MET A 1 -47.24 28.47 -22.33
N VAL A 2 -47.22 27.18 -21.94
CA VAL A 2 -46.68 26.70 -20.64
C VAL A 2 -46.07 25.31 -20.86
N LEU A 3 -45.14 25.19 -21.82
CA LEU A 3 -44.59 23.89 -22.26
C LEU A 3 -43.09 23.98 -22.65
N ALA A 4 -42.37 25.00 -22.17
CA ALA A 4 -40.98 25.23 -22.59
C ALA A 4 -39.94 25.32 -21.45
N ILE A 5 -40.34 25.21 -20.18
CA ILE A 5 -39.43 25.56 -19.05
C ILE A 5 -38.95 24.34 -18.24
N ILE A 6 -39.54 23.14 -18.40
CA ILE A 6 -39.13 21.95 -17.64
C ILE A 6 -37.93 21.20 -18.29
N ALA A 7 -37.42 21.68 -19.42
CA ALA A 7 -36.24 21.11 -20.07
C ALA A 7 -34.91 21.74 -19.62
N LEU A 8 -34.84 22.39 -18.44
CA LEU A 8 -33.62 23.11 -18.01
C LEU A 8 -32.92 22.55 -16.77
N ILE A 9 -33.45 21.54 -16.07
CA ILE A 9 -32.71 20.90 -14.96
C ILE A 9 -32.17 19.53 -15.39
N GLY A 10 -31.56 19.51 -16.57
CA GLY A 10 -30.76 18.38 -17.07
C GLY A 10 -29.26 18.64 -16.94
N THR A 11 -28.83 19.54 -16.06
CA THR A 11 -27.44 20.02 -16.01
C THR A 11 -26.64 19.24 -14.96
N LEU A 12 -26.11 18.10 -15.42
CA LEU A 12 -24.80 17.58 -15.06
C LEU A 12 -24.47 17.44 -13.56
N VAL A 13 -25.07 16.47 -12.89
CA VAL A 13 -24.34 15.72 -11.84
C VAL A 13 -23.42 14.71 -12.52
N GLY A 14 -22.35 15.21 -13.15
CA GLY A 14 -21.23 14.35 -13.52
C GLY A 14 -20.62 13.77 -12.22
N PRO A 15 -20.18 12.51 -12.19
CA PRO A 15 -19.65 11.91 -10.98
C PRO A 15 -18.26 12.49 -10.67
N ARG A 16 -18.20 13.72 -10.15
CA ARG A 16 -16.99 14.30 -9.54
C ARG A 16 -16.62 13.63 -8.21
N VAL A 17 -17.38 12.61 -7.79
CA VAL A 17 -17.12 11.82 -6.58
C VAL A 17 -16.00 10.80 -6.79
N LEU A 18 -15.68 10.45 -8.04
CA LEU A 18 -14.66 9.44 -8.35
C LEU A 18 -13.23 9.87 -7.97
N GLY A 19 -12.94 11.17 -7.88
CA GLY A 19 -11.62 11.66 -7.50
C GLY A 19 -11.33 11.60 -5.99
N TYR A 20 -12.36 11.53 -5.14
CA TYR A 20 -12.19 11.62 -3.68
C TYR A 20 -11.89 10.28 -3.03
N ILE A 21 -12.45 9.20 -3.59
CA ILE A 21 -12.22 7.81 -3.12
C ILE A 21 -10.76 7.42 -3.34
N GLY A 22 -10.13 7.98 -4.38
CA GLY A 22 -8.77 7.60 -4.75
C GLY A 22 -7.67 8.04 -3.79
N THR A 23 -7.81 9.24 -3.23
CA THR A 23 -6.90 9.74 -2.21
C THR A 23 -6.93 8.89 -0.94
N ALA A 24 -8.08 8.37 -0.53
CA ALA A 24 -8.21 7.57 0.69
C ALA A 24 -7.50 6.21 0.59
N LYS A 25 -7.63 5.53 -0.57
CA LYS A 25 -6.88 4.30 -0.84
C LYS A 25 -5.38 4.57 -0.90
N SER A 26 -4.97 5.62 -1.61
CA SER A 26 -3.55 5.99 -1.71
C SER A 26 -2.93 6.32 -0.35
N ASP A 27 -3.62 7.07 0.50
CA ASP A 27 -3.16 7.41 1.85
C ASP A 27 -3.13 6.19 2.79
N THR A 28 -4.10 5.28 2.64
CA THR A 28 -4.10 3.99 3.33
C THR A 28 -2.89 3.16 2.90
N ALA A 29 -2.59 3.10 1.59
CA ALA A 29 -1.42 2.40 1.07
C ALA A 29 -0.11 2.97 1.63
N ALA A 30 0.04 4.30 1.63
CA ALA A 30 1.20 4.98 2.23
C ALA A 30 1.35 4.64 3.72
N THR A 31 0.24 4.59 4.47
CA THR A 31 0.25 4.19 5.89
C THR A 31 0.66 2.73 6.08
N GLN A 32 0.18 1.83 5.23
CA GLN A 32 0.56 0.43 5.27
C GLN A 32 2.05 0.23 4.97
N ILE A 33 2.59 0.93 3.97
CA ILE A 33 4.01 0.92 3.65
C ILE A 33 4.86 1.36 4.85
N ARG A 34 4.47 2.43 5.55
CA ARG A 34 5.16 2.88 6.77
C ARG A 34 5.11 1.81 7.87
N ASN A 35 3.97 1.17 8.07
CA ASN A 35 3.82 0.11 9.06
C ASN A 35 4.68 -1.12 8.72
N LEU A 36 4.74 -1.52 7.44
CA LEU A 36 5.65 -2.57 6.99
C LEU A 36 7.10 -2.18 7.22
N SER A 37 7.47 -0.95 6.91
CA SER A 37 8.84 -0.45 7.10
C SER A 37 9.27 -0.56 8.56
N ASN A 38 8.43 -0.10 9.48
CA ASN A 38 8.66 -0.23 10.92
C ASN A 38 8.74 -1.71 11.36
N ALA A 39 7.89 -2.58 10.81
CA ALA A 39 7.90 -4.01 11.13
C ALA A 39 9.20 -4.69 10.66
N VAL A 40 9.69 -4.33 9.47
CA VAL A 40 10.95 -4.81 8.90
C VAL A 40 12.14 -4.31 9.73
N GLU A 41 12.13 -3.05 10.17
CA GLU A 41 13.15 -2.51 11.08
C GLU A 41 13.16 -3.23 12.43
N LEU A 42 12.00 -3.47 13.04
CA LEU A 42 11.90 -4.22 14.29
C LEU A 42 12.39 -5.66 14.12
N PHE A 43 12.06 -6.32 13.01
CA PHE A 43 12.58 -7.65 12.69
C PHE A 43 14.10 -7.63 12.57
N TYR A 44 14.68 -6.63 11.92
CA TYR A 44 16.13 -6.45 11.87
C TYR A 44 16.75 -6.22 13.26
N LEU A 45 16.08 -5.48 14.14
CA LEU A 45 16.56 -5.27 15.52
C LEU A 45 16.55 -6.56 16.36
N ASP A 46 15.55 -7.42 16.18
CA ASP A 46 15.39 -8.64 16.96
C ASP A 46 16.18 -9.84 16.39
N VAL A 47 16.17 -10.02 15.06
CA VAL A 47 16.82 -11.14 14.37
C VAL A 47 18.21 -10.78 13.87
N GLY A 48 18.52 -9.48 13.71
CA GLY A 48 19.80 -8.99 13.19
C GLY A 48 19.95 -9.06 11.67
N ALA A 49 18.89 -9.41 10.94
CA ALA A 49 18.90 -9.57 9.49
C ALA A 49 17.59 -9.06 8.88
N TYR A 50 17.65 -8.48 7.68
CA TYR A 50 16.46 -8.13 6.92
C TYR A 50 15.91 -9.38 6.23
N PRO A 51 14.59 -9.48 6.02
CA PRO A 51 14.03 -10.47 5.11
C PRO A 51 14.65 -10.26 3.71
N ASP A 52 15.12 -11.30 3.03
CA ASP A 52 15.75 -11.13 1.72
C ASP A 52 14.71 -10.83 0.61
N ASP A 53 13.56 -11.49 0.68
CA ASP A 53 12.58 -11.53 -0.41
C ASP A 53 11.13 -11.38 0.08
N GLU A 54 10.22 -11.12 -0.87
CA GLU A 54 8.76 -11.15 -0.66
C GLU A 54 8.27 -12.49 -0.05
N ALA A 55 8.99 -13.58 -0.33
CA ALA A 55 8.76 -14.89 0.30
C ALA A 55 9.12 -14.90 1.80
N GLN A 56 10.15 -14.16 2.20
CA GLN A 56 10.54 -13.95 3.60
C GLN A 56 9.76 -12.81 4.26
N LEU A 57 9.06 -11.95 3.51
CA LEU A 57 8.14 -10.96 4.09
C LEU A 57 7.04 -11.63 4.93
N LYS A 58 6.72 -12.91 4.65
CA LYS A 58 5.88 -13.76 5.51
C LYS A 58 6.46 -13.99 6.91
N ALA A 59 7.78 -13.87 7.10
CA ALA A 59 8.45 -13.93 8.41
C ALA A 59 7.99 -12.81 9.37
N LEU A 60 7.41 -11.73 8.84
CA LEU A 60 6.81 -10.66 9.65
C LEU A 60 5.48 -11.10 10.28
N LEU A 61 4.83 -12.12 9.74
CA LEU A 61 3.52 -12.64 10.16
C LEU A 61 3.64 -13.96 10.92
N GLU A 62 4.48 -14.86 10.42
CA GLU A 62 4.69 -16.17 11.00
C GLU A 62 6.13 -16.26 11.52
N PRO A 63 6.36 -16.94 12.66
CA PRO A 63 7.71 -17.20 13.11
C PRO A 63 8.43 -18.02 12.05
N LEU A 64 9.35 -17.39 11.33
CA LEU A 64 10.40 -18.14 10.66
C LEU A 64 11.17 -18.89 11.75
N SER A 65 11.80 -20.02 11.44
CA SER A 65 12.72 -20.70 12.37
C SER A 65 14.00 -19.89 12.66
N ALA A 66 13.89 -18.57 12.68
CA ALA A 66 14.90 -17.60 13.07
C ALA A 66 14.89 -17.45 14.60
N ALA A 67 16.03 -17.78 15.21
CA ALA A 67 16.24 -17.56 16.63
C ALA A 67 16.19 -16.04 16.93
N GLY A 68 15.29 -15.60 17.82
CA GLY A 68 15.15 -14.19 18.20
C GLY A 68 13.83 -13.52 17.78
N TRP A 69 12.99 -14.20 16.99
CA TRP A 69 11.67 -13.67 16.60
C TRP A 69 10.77 -13.45 17.84
N ASN A 70 10.37 -12.19 18.05
CA ASN A 70 9.47 -11.73 19.13
C ASN A 70 8.10 -11.28 18.58
N GLY A 71 7.77 -11.66 17.35
CA GLY A 71 6.59 -11.20 16.63
C GLY A 71 5.25 -11.64 17.26
N PRO A 72 4.11 -11.15 16.70
CA PRO A 72 3.98 -10.66 15.33
C PRO A 72 4.29 -9.16 15.16
N TYR A 73 5.18 -8.83 14.22
CA TYR A 73 5.55 -7.45 13.87
C TYR A 73 4.51 -6.76 12.98
N LEU A 74 3.68 -7.55 12.30
CA LEU A 74 2.51 -7.09 11.55
C LEU A 74 1.23 -7.54 12.25
N LYS A 75 0.29 -6.60 12.41
CA LYS A 75 -1.02 -6.90 13.02
C LYS A 75 -1.87 -7.84 12.16
N THR A 76 -1.70 -7.85 10.84
CA THR A 76 -2.54 -8.64 9.94
C THR A 76 -1.83 -8.90 8.62
N ALA A 77 -2.00 -10.10 8.07
CA ALA A 77 -1.49 -10.44 6.73
C ALA A 77 -2.11 -9.56 5.63
N ALA A 78 -3.30 -9.01 5.89
CA ALA A 78 -3.94 -8.01 5.04
C ALA A 78 -3.07 -6.76 4.84
N SER A 79 -2.15 -6.43 5.76
CA SER A 79 -1.25 -5.29 5.60
C SER A 79 -0.20 -5.48 4.50
N LEU A 80 0.06 -6.73 4.08
CA LEU A 80 0.90 -7.04 2.93
C LEU A 80 0.18 -6.84 1.59
N ILE A 81 -1.12 -6.58 1.63
CA ILE A 81 -1.96 -6.35 0.46
C ILE A 81 -2.35 -4.88 0.45
N ASP A 82 -2.12 -4.23 -0.67
CA ASP A 82 -2.53 -2.85 -0.87
C ASP A 82 -4.06 -2.71 -0.90
N PRO A 83 -4.60 -1.48 -0.79
CA PRO A 83 -6.04 -1.23 -0.81
C PRO A 83 -6.74 -1.58 -2.13
N TRP A 84 -5.98 -1.95 -3.16
CA TRP A 84 -6.45 -2.38 -4.46
C TRP A 84 -6.38 -3.92 -4.61
N GLY A 85 -5.96 -4.64 -3.57
CA GLY A 85 -5.94 -6.10 -3.53
C GLY A 85 -4.67 -6.72 -4.09
N ARG A 86 -3.58 -5.95 -4.26
CA ARG A 86 -2.30 -6.44 -4.78
C ARG A 86 -1.26 -6.55 -3.68
N THR A 87 -0.36 -7.52 -3.79
CA THR A 87 0.73 -7.68 -2.83
C THR A 87 1.77 -6.57 -3.01
N TYR A 88 2.26 -6.01 -1.90
CA TYR A 88 3.37 -5.06 -1.96
C TYR A 88 4.65 -5.74 -2.44
N ARG A 89 5.35 -5.07 -3.35
CA ARG A 89 6.64 -5.52 -3.86
C ARG A 89 7.71 -5.14 -2.85
N TYR A 90 8.36 -6.15 -2.28
CA TYR A 90 9.46 -5.97 -1.35
C TYR A 90 10.78 -6.32 -2.01
N LYS A 91 11.79 -5.46 -1.83
CA LYS A 91 13.17 -5.73 -2.21
C LYS A 91 14.08 -5.30 -1.08
N SER A 92 14.97 -6.19 -0.65
CA SER A 92 16.10 -5.82 0.20
C SER A 92 17.39 -5.84 -0.61
N ALA A 93 18.30 -4.92 -0.35
CA ALA A 93 19.63 -4.87 -0.93
C ALA A 93 20.59 -4.11 0.00
N ASP A 94 21.77 -4.66 0.27
CA ASP A 94 22.86 -3.99 1.02
C ASP A 94 22.46 -3.37 2.37
N GLY A 95 21.54 -4.01 3.11
CA GLY A 95 21.06 -3.49 4.39
C GLY A 95 20.01 -2.38 4.27
N GLN A 96 19.51 -2.13 3.06
CA GLN A 96 18.36 -1.28 2.78
C GLN A 96 17.19 -2.16 2.32
N PHE A 97 15.98 -1.68 2.55
CA PHE A 97 14.78 -2.30 2.01
C PHE A 97 13.92 -1.25 1.33
N VAL A 98 13.21 -1.68 0.29
CA VAL A 98 12.27 -0.88 -0.48
C VAL A 98 10.98 -1.67 -0.60
N ILE A 99 9.90 -1.08 -0.12
CA ILE A 99 8.53 -1.57 -0.28
C ILE A 99 7.84 -0.67 -1.28
N SER A 100 7.24 -1.23 -2.32
CA SER A 100 6.57 -0.46 -3.36
C SER A 100 5.24 -1.09 -3.79
N THR A 101 4.31 -0.25 -4.24
CA THR A 101 3.10 -0.66 -4.98
C THR A 101 2.97 0.20 -6.24
N LEU A 102 2.48 -0.43 -7.32
CA LEU A 102 2.15 0.22 -8.58
C LEU A 102 0.74 0.83 -8.58
N GLY A 103 0.07 0.86 -7.41
CA GLY A 103 -1.28 1.35 -7.29
C GLY A 103 -2.31 0.47 -7.98
N ARG A 104 -3.43 1.07 -8.37
CA ARG A 104 -4.61 0.37 -8.87
C ARG A 104 -4.41 -0.30 -10.23
N ASP A 105 -3.53 0.20 -11.08
CA ASP A 105 -3.43 -0.20 -12.49
C ASP A 105 -2.32 -1.24 -12.80
N ASP A 106 -1.49 -1.58 -11.82
CA ASP A 106 -0.28 -2.43 -11.94
C ASP A 106 0.77 -1.90 -12.90
N LYS A 107 0.76 -0.61 -13.21
CA LYS A 107 1.67 -0.06 -14.18
C LYS A 107 2.59 0.95 -13.52
N PRO A 108 3.86 0.98 -13.91
CA PRO A 108 4.75 2.04 -13.49
C PRO A 108 4.25 3.37 -14.07
N GLY A 109 4.16 4.36 -13.20
CA GLY A 109 3.66 5.69 -13.48
C GLY A 109 2.14 5.77 -13.42
N GLY A 110 1.64 6.99 -13.29
CA GLY A 110 0.22 7.27 -13.13
C GLY A 110 0.03 8.39 -12.11
N THR A 111 -1.21 8.76 -11.86
CA THR A 111 -1.54 9.87 -10.95
C THR A 111 -2.75 9.52 -10.11
N GLY A 112 -2.80 9.97 -8.86
CA GLY A 112 -3.88 9.62 -7.94
C GLY A 112 -3.77 8.17 -7.47
N GLU A 113 -4.77 7.33 -7.77
CA GLU A 113 -4.78 5.91 -7.37
C GLU A 113 -3.86 5.02 -8.18
N ASP A 114 -3.55 5.46 -9.39
CA ASP A 114 -2.65 4.77 -10.30
C ASP A 114 -1.20 5.26 -10.07
N ALA A 115 -0.95 6.07 -9.04
CA ALA A 115 0.40 6.54 -8.73
C ALA A 115 1.20 5.48 -7.99
N ASP A 116 2.44 5.30 -8.42
CA ASP A 116 3.40 4.46 -7.72
C ASP A 116 3.69 5.02 -6.32
N LEU A 117 3.62 4.15 -5.31
CA LEU A 117 3.98 4.47 -3.94
C LEU A 117 5.20 3.63 -3.54
N LEU A 118 6.20 4.30 -2.99
CA LEU A 118 7.49 3.73 -2.59
C LEU A 118 7.70 4.04 -1.10
N SER A 119 8.33 3.14 -0.35
CA SER A 119 8.85 3.46 0.98
C SER A 119 10.06 4.38 0.84
N ASP A 120 10.04 5.50 1.54
CA ASP A 120 11.20 6.40 1.64
C ASP A 120 12.27 5.73 2.52
N THR A 121 13.35 5.25 1.93
CA THR A 121 14.53 4.76 2.66
C THR A 121 15.28 5.99 3.15
N ARG A 122 15.21 6.27 4.45
CA ARG A 122 15.87 7.43 5.06
C ARG A 122 17.25 7.09 5.61
#